data_AF-A0A8S3EMA6-F1
#
_entry.id   AF-A0A8S3EMA6-F1
#
_cell.length_a   1.000
_cell.length_b   1.000
_cell.length_c   1.000
_cell.angle_alpha   90.00
_cell.angle_beta   90.00
_cell.angle_gamma   90.00
#
_symmetry.space_group_name_H-M   'P 1'
#
loop_
_entity.id
_entity.type
_entity.pdbx_description
1 polymer ?
#
loop_
_entity_poly.entity_id
_entity_poly.type
_entity_poly.pdbx_seq_one_letter_code
_entity_poly.pdbx_strand_id
1 'polypeptide(L)'
;RCKERKCTINLVLTLCGAFIVIFMSCCVIIPALKCILESVEPTHRAFSLGFKSTITKLFGYLPGTILFGTIIDRTCKTWIRETCGYKYQCKHYNNKRMAISLALLGFGFRSLSAMLCGISWYAYAKTSDSESEERKSKIIKTTTISTITTVEM
;
A
#
# COMPACT_ATOMS: atom_id res chain seq x y z
N ARG A 1 40.09 -1.54 -10.61
CA ARG A 1 39.66 -2.32 -9.43
C ARG A 1 39.02 -1.46 -8.30
N CYS A 2 38.32 -0.35 -8.61
CA CYS A 2 37.78 0.60 -7.60
C CYS A 2 36.25 0.85 -7.71
N LYS A 3 35.51 -0.08 -8.35
CA LYS A 3 34.04 0.01 -8.53
C LYS A 3 33.26 -0.99 -7.65
N GLU A 4 33.90 -2.09 -7.24
CA GLU A 4 33.35 -3.16 -6.39
C GLU A 4 32.83 -2.66 -5.03
N ARG A 5 33.67 -2.01 -4.20
CA ARG A 5 33.28 -1.58 -2.83
C ARG A 5 32.07 -0.64 -2.80
N LYS A 6 31.98 0.29 -3.78
CA LYS A 6 30.84 1.20 -3.92
C LYS A 6 29.59 0.49 -4.44
N CYS A 7 29.71 -0.58 -5.24
CA CYS A 7 28.57 -1.40 -5.65
C CYS A 7 28.03 -2.19 -4.45
N THR A 8 28.88 -2.83 -3.65
CA THR A 8 28.47 -3.62 -2.48
C THR A 8 27.72 -2.78 -1.45
N ILE A 9 28.21 -1.58 -1.10
CA ILE A 9 27.53 -0.71 -0.12
C ILE A 9 26.16 -0.24 -0.62
N ASN A 10 26.05 0.19 -1.89
CA ASN A 10 24.75 0.62 -2.43
C ASN A 10 23.77 -0.55 -2.58
N LEU A 11 24.28 -1.74 -2.91
CA LEU A 11 23.48 -2.97 -2.95
C LEU A 11 22.94 -3.31 -1.56
N VAL A 12 23.81 -3.38 -0.55
CA VAL A 12 23.41 -3.65 0.84
C VAL A 12 22.40 -2.62 1.34
N LEU A 13 22.62 -1.33 1.07
CA LEU A 13 21.68 -0.27 1.45
C LEU A 13 20.30 -0.45 0.79
N THR A 14 20.27 -0.80 -0.49
CA THR A 14 19.01 -1.04 -1.23
C THR A 14 18.29 -2.28 -0.69
N LEU A 15 19.02 -3.35 -0.36
CA LEU A 15 18.46 -4.57 0.21
C LEU A 15 17.90 -4.34 1.62
N CYS A 16 18.63 -3.64 2.49
CA CYS A 16 18.13 -3.26 3.81
C CYS A 16 16.86 -2.40 3.72
N GLY A 17 16.86 -1.42 2.82
CA GLY A 17 15.67 -0.60 2.56
C GLY A 17 14.48 -1.43 2.08
N ALA A 18 14.68 -2.36 1.15
CA ALA A 18 13.63 -3.26 0.68
C ALA A 18 13.07 -4.14 1.80
N PHE A 19 13.92 -4.68 2.67
CA PHE A 19 13.49 -5.47 3.82
C PHE A 19 12.58 -4.66 4.76
N ILE A 20 12.95 -3.42 5.07
CA ILE A 20 12.15 -2.52 5.91
C ILE A 20 10.78 -2.25 5.27
N VAL A 21 10.75 -1.97 3.96
CA VAL A 21 9.49 -1.72 3.23
C VAL A 21 8.59 -2.96 3.23
N ILE A 22 9.16 -4.15 3.04
CA ILE A 22 8.40 -5.42 3.06
C ILE A 22 7.85 -5.68 4.47
N PHE A 23 8.67 -5.51 5.50
CA PHE A 23 8.25 -5.69 6.89
C PHE A 23 7.08 -4.75 7.24
N MET A 24 7.20 -3.46 6.91
CA MET A 24 6.11 -2.50 7.09
C MET A 24 4.87 -2.93 6.30
N SER A 25 5.02 -3.44 5.08
CA SER A 25 3.92 -3.99 4.25
C SER A 25 3.15 -5.07 4.96
N CYS A 26 3.84 -6.06 5.54
CA CYS A 26 3.20 -7.11 6.33
C CYS A 26 2.39 -6.54 7.50
N CYS A 27 2.97 -5.60 8.26
CA CYS A 27 2.32 -4.99 9.42
C CYS A 27 1.02 -4.24 9.08
N VAL A 28 0.86 -3.72 7.86
CA VAL A 28 -0.38 -3.02 7.44
C VAL A 28 -1.38 -3.97 6.77
N ILE A 29 -0.89 -4.96 6.02
CA ILE A 29 -1.76 -5.88 5.27
C ILE A 29 -2.54 -6.79 6.22
N ILE A 30 -1.91 -7.31 7.27
CA ILE A 30 -2.54 -8.23 8.24
C ILE A 30 -3.76 -7.58 8.93
N PRO A 31 -3.65 -6.42 9.60
CA PRO A 31 -4.79 -5.79 10.26
C PRO A 31 -5.88 -5.38 9.26
N ALA A 32 -5.51 -4.90 8.07
CA ALA A 32 -6.48 -4.54 7.04
C ALA A 32 -7.31 -5.75 6.57
N LEU A 33 -6.67 -6.91 6.38
CA LEU A 33 -7.39 -8.14 6.04
C LEU A 33 -8.31 -8.60 7.17
N LYS A 34 -7.84 -8.50 8.41
CA LYS A 34 -8.62 -8.80 9.62
C LYS A 34 -9.90 -7.97 9.69
N CYS A 35 -9.79 -6.65 9.55
CA CYS A 35 -10.94 -5.73 9.53
C CYS A 35 -11.95 -6.09 8.45
N ILE A 36 -11.49 -6.40 7.23
CA ILE A 36 -12.38 -6.74 6.11
C ILE A 36 -13.15 -8.04 6.39
N LEU A 37 -12.49 -9.04 6.95
CA LEU A 37 -13.11 -10.33 7.27
C LEU A 37 -14.13 -10.25 8.40
N GLU A 38 -13.93 -9.33 9.35
CA GLU A 38 -14.86 -9.06 10.44
C GLU A 38 -16.04 -8.18 10.00
N SER A 39 -15.85 -7.36 8.97
CA SER A 39 -16.90 -6.49 8.41
C SER A 39 -17.83 -7.20 7.43
N VAL A 40 -17.50 -8.42 6.98
CA VAL A 40 -18.23 -9.15 5.93
C VAL A 40 -18.67 -10.54 6.40
N GLU A 41 -19.91 -10.87 6.08
CA GLU A 41 -20.50 -12.19 6.32
C GLU A 41 -19.69 -13.30 5.59
N PRO A 42 -19.50 -14.48 6.21
CA PRO A 42 -18.64 -15.54 5.68
C PRO A 42 -18.89 -15.92 4.22
N THR A 43 -20.13 -15.85 3.75
CA THR A 43 -20.54 -16.18 2.37
C THR A 43 -19.92 -15.25 1.32
N HIS A 44 -19.59 -14.00 1.66
CA HIS A 44 -19.10 -12.99 0.71
C HIS A 44 -17.61 -12.65 0.86
N ARG A 45 -16.90 -13.28 1.81
CA ARG A 45 -15.49 -12.96 2.11
C ARG A 45 -14.58 -13.09 0.90
N ALA A 46 -14.68 -14.19 0.16
CA ALA A 46 -13.83 -14.47 -0.99
C ALA A 46 -14.01 -13.42 -2.11
N PHE A 47 -15.25 -12.98 -2.35
CA PHE A 47 -15.55 -11.94 -3.34
C PHE A 47 -14.93 -10.60 -2.94
N SER A 48 -15.12 -10.16 -1.68
CA SER A 48 -14.55 -8.90 -1.19
C SER A 48 -13.03 -8.86 -1.24
N LEU A 49 -12.36 -9.96 -0.87
CA LEU A 49 -10.91 -10.10 -0.94
C LEU A 49 -10.40 -10.03 -2.38
N GLY A 50 -11.08 -10.70 -3.30
CA GLY A 50 -10.80 -10.66 -4.74
C GLY A 50 -10.94 -9.26 -5.30
N PHE A 51 -12.08 -8.61 -5.06
CA PHE A 51 -12.35 -7.24 -5.52
C PHE A 51 -11.32 -6.23 -5.00
N LYS A 52 -11.00 -6.28 -3.70
CA LYS A 52 -9.94 -5.46 -3.09
C LYS A 52 -8.61 -5.66 -3.80
N SER A 53 -8.23 -6.91 -4.06
CA SER A 53 -6.97 -7.21 -4.74
C SER A 53 -6.98 -6.71 -6.18
N THR A 54 -8.09 -6.83 -6.90
CA THR A 54 -8.19 -6.39 -8.29
C THR A 54 -8.03 -4.89 -8.40
N ILE A 55 -8.74 -4.12 -7.57
CA ILE A 55 -8.60 -2.65 -7.54
C ILE A 55 -7.15 -2.28 -7.22
N THR A 56 -6.60 -2.83 -6.14
CA THR A 56 -5.21 -2.51 -5.72
C THR A 56 -4.20 -2.83 -6.81
N LYS A 57 -4.36 -3.96 -7.50
CA LYS A 57 -3.47 -4.36 -8.60
C LYS A 57 -3.66 -3.49 -9.84
N LEU A 58 -4.89 -3.09 -10.18
CA LEU A 58 -5.14 -2.22 -11.32
C LEU A 58 -4.46 -0.85 -11.12
N PHE A 59 -4.69 -0.25 -9.96
CA PHE A 59 -4.07 1.03 -9.59
C PHE A 59 -2.58 0.93 -9.30
N GLY A 60 -2.03 -0.25 -9.00
CA GLY A 60 -0.59 -0.43 -8.80
C GLY A 60 0.16 -0.77 -10.09
N TYR A 61 -0.40 -1.64 -10.92
CA TYR A 61 0.26 -2.22 -12.09
C TYR A 61 0.32 -1.24 -13.27
N LEU A 62 -0.78 -0.53 -13.53
CA LEU A 62 -0.82 0.50 -14.59
C LEU A 62 0.23 1.59 -14.36
N PRO A 63 0.22 2.33 -13.23
CA PRO A 63 1.24 3.35 -13.03
C PRO A 63 2.62 2.73 -12.78
N GLY A 64 2.69 1.55 -12.15
CA GLY A 64 3.95 0.86 -11.89
C GLY A 64 4.74 0.57 -13.17
N THR A 65 4.09 -0.02 -14.17
CA THR A 65 4.73 -0.34 -15.46
C THR A 65 5.08 0.91 -16.27
N ILE A 66 4.21 1.92 -16.29
CA ILE A 66 4.46 3.20 -16.99
C ILE A 66 5.65 3.97 -16.37
N LEU A 67 5.66 4.08 -15.04
CA LEU A 67 6.74 4.75 -14.31
C LEU A 67 8.06 4.00 -14.50
N PHE A 68 8.02 2.66 -14.45
CA PHE A 68 9.21 1.84 -14.66
C PHE A 68 9.81 2.04 -16.04
N GLY A 69 8.99 2.09 -17.10
CA GLY A 69 9.43 2.45 -18.45
C GLY A 69 10.13 3.79 -18.49
N THR A 70 9.51 4.82 -17.91
CA THR A 70 10.07 6.18 -17.88
C THR A 70 11.42 6.25 -17.13
N ILE A 71 11.58 5.49 -16.05
CA ILE A 71 12.83 5.44 -15.28
C ILE A 71 13.95 4.77 -16.09
N ILE A 72 13.63 3.68 -16.78
CA ILE A 72 14.60 3.00 -17.66
C ILE A 72 15.10 3.97 -18.72
N ASP A 73 14.19 4.67 -19.40
CA ASP A 73 14.55 5.64 -20.44
C ASP A 73 15.41 6.79 -19.89
N ARG A 74 15.06 7.32 -18.71
CA ARG A 74 15.80 8.43 -18.06
C ARG A 74 17.14 8.03 -17.48
N THR A 75 17.35 6.75 -17.15
CA THR A 75 18.60 6.27 -16.56
C THR A 75 19.62 5.81 -17.61
N CYS A 76 19.24 5.81 -18.89
CA CYS A 76 20.14 5.52 -19.99
C CYS A 76 21.26 6.58 -20.09
N LYS A 77 22.53 6.15 -20.01
CA LYS A 77 23.69 7.04 -20.20
C LYS A 77 24.15 7.13 -21.65
N THR A 78 24.06 6.02 -22.38
CA THR A 78 24.59 5.92 -23.75
C THR A 78 23.62 5.14 -24.62
N TRP A 79 23.06 5.83 -25.59
CA TRP A 79 22.24 5.26 -26.64
C TRP A 79 23.14 4.61 -27.69
N ILE A 80 22.84 3.37 -28.08
CA ILE A 80 23.44 2.77 -29.27
C ILE A 80 22.71 3.39 -30.47
N ARG A 81 23.44 4.06 -31.35
CA ARG A 81 22.95 4.49 -32.67
C ARG A 81 23.46 3.47 -33.68
N GLU A 82 22.58 2.94 -34.51
CA GLU A 82 23.01 2.20 -35.69
C GLU A 82 23.52 3.16 -36.78
N THR A 83 24.24 2.59 -37.74
CA THR A 83 24.75 3.23 -38.97
C THR A 83 23.68 3.97 -39.78
N CYS A 84 22.39 3.71 -39.57
CA CYS A 84 21.27 4.42 -40.20
C CYS A 84 20.55 5.45 -39.30
N GLY A 85 21.12 5.87 -38.16
CA GLY A 85 20.65 7.03 -37.39
C GLY A 85 19.50 6.80 -36.40
N TYR A 86 18.87 5.62 -36.43
CA TYR A 86 17.79 5.24 -35.50
C TYR A 86 18.34 4.73 -34.15
N LYS A 87 17.69 5.14 -33.05
CA LYS A 87 17.98 4.66 -31.69
C LYS A 87 17.10 3.45 -31.39
N TYR A 88 17.70 2.31 -31.08
CA TYR A 88 16.94 1.08 -30.81
C TYR A 88 17.15 0.56 -29.38
N GLN A 89 18.34 0.75 -28.77
CA GLN A 89 18.66 0.16 -27.46
C GLN A 89 19.66 1.02 -26.65
N CYS A 90 19.56 0.96 -25.31
CA CYS A 90 20.52 1.59 -24.41
C CYS A 90 21.64 0.60 -24.02
N LYS A 91 22.90 1.01 -24.17
CA LYS A 91 24.06 0.14 -23.84
C LYS A 91 24.37 0.09 -22.35
N HIS A 92 24.21 1.21 -21.66
CA HIS A 92 24.69 1.38 -20.30
C HIS A 92 23.73 2.22 -19.46
N TYR A 93 23.15 1.59 -18.45
CA TYR A 93 22.25 2.22 -17.49
C TYR A 93 23.01 2.73 -16.27
N ASN A 94 22.49 3.77 -15.63
CA ASN A 94 23.01 4.23 -14.35
C ASN A 94 22.34 3.48 -13.18
N ASN A 95 22.96 2.38 -12.75
CA ASN A 95 22.44 1.55 -11.66
C ASN A 95 22.12 2.33 -10.37
N LYS A 96 22.91 3.37 -10.04
CA LYS A 96 22.65 4.18 -8.84
C LYS A 96 21.37 5.00 -8.97
N ARG A 97 21.19 5.70 -10.10
CA ARG A 97 19.97 6.49 -10.33
C ARG A 97 18.75 5.59 -10.43
N MET A 98 18.88 4.44 -11.10
CA MET A 98 17.80 3.47 -11.20
C MET A 98 17.38 2.95 -9.81
N ALA A 99 18.34 2.51 -8.99
CA ALA A 99 18.05 2.02 -7.65
C ALA A 99 17.41 3.09 -6.75
N ILE A 100 17.95 4.32 -6.75
CA ILE A 100 17.41 5.43 -5.95
C ILE A 100 15.99 5.80 -6.41
N SER A 101 15.75 5.91 -7.72
CA SER A 101 14.43 6.25 -8.25
C SER A 101 13.38 5.19 -7.88
N LEU A 102 13.73 3.90 -7.97
CA LEU A 102 12.83 2.80 -7.58
C LEU A 102 12.59 2.77 -6.07
N ALA A 103 13.63 3.00 -5.27
CA ALA A 103 13.50 3.08 -3.82
C ALA A 103 12.60 4.25 -3.41
N LEU A 104 12.78 5.45 -3.98
CA LEU A 104 11.95 6.62 -3.71
C LEU A 104 10.48 6.40 -4.11
N LEU A 105 10.24 5.75 -5.26
CA LEU A 105 8.89 5.38 -5.68
C LEU A 105 8.25 4.37 -4.74
N GLY A 106 8.98 3.33 -4.35
CA GLY A 106 8.52 2.32 -3.39
C GLY A 106 8.19 2.93 -2.03
N PHE A 107 9.12 3.71 -1.47
CA PHE A 107 8.90 4.44 -0.21
C PHE A 107 7.77 5.46 -0.33
N GLY A 108 7.69 6.22 -1.42
CA GLY A 108 6.63 7.21 -1.64
C GLY A 108 5.25 6.56 -1.68
N PHE A 109 5.07 5.50 -2.45
CA PHE A 109 3.81 4.75 -2.51
C PHE A 109 3.47 4.15 -1.14
N ARG A 110 4.48 3.62 -0.43
CA ARG A 110 4.29 3.01 0.88
C ARG A 110 3.90 4.03 1.95
N SER A 111 4.53 5.20 1.95
CA SER A 111 4.22 6.32 2.83
C SER A 111 2.84 6.90 2.56
N LEU A 112 2.46 7.07 1.30
CA LEU A 112 1.11 7.52 0.94
C LEU A 112 0.04 6.52 1.44
N SER A 113 0.27 5.23 1.24
CA SER A 113 -0.60 4.19 1.80
C SER A 113 -0.66 4.24 3.33
N ALA A 114 0.46 4.42 4.01
CA ALA A 114 0.51 4.54 5.47
C ALA A 114 -0.25 5.78 5.97
N MET A 115 -0.13 6.92 5.27
CA MET A 115 -0.87 8.15 5.61
C MET A 115 -2.39 7.94 5.46
N LEU A 116 -2.84 7.35 4.35
CA LEU A 116 -4.26 7.05 4.14
C LEU A 116 -4.79 6.07 5.19
N CYS A 117 -4.02 5.03 5.52
CA CYS A 117 -4.39 4.11 6.60
C CYS A 117 -4.43 4.82 7.96
N GLY A 118 -3.48 5.72 8.25
CA GLY A 118 -3.47 6.50 9.49
C GLY A 118 -4.67 7.44 9.60
N ILE A 119 -5.03 8.13 8.51
CA ILE A 119 -6.23 8.96 8.43
C ILE A 119 -7.49 8.12 8.61
N SER A 120 -7.55 6.96 7.94
CA SER A 120 -8.68 6.05 8.07
C SER A 120 -8.81 5.51 9.48
N TRP A 121 -7.70 5.15 10.14
CA TRP A 121 -7.70 4.68 11.52
C TRP A 121 -8.14 5.79 12.49
N TYR A 122 -7.67 7.02 12.30
CA TYR A 122 -8.12 8.18 13.08
C TYR A 122 -9.62 8.44 12.91
N ALA A 123 -10.13 8.35 11.68
CA ALA A 123 -11.56 8.48 11.41
C ALA A 123 -12.37 7.33 12.04
N TYR A 124 -11.91 6.09 11.90
CA TYR A 124 -12.55 4.92 12.51
C TYR A 124 -12.56 4.99 14.04
N ALA A 125 -11.47 5.41 14.68
CA ALA A 125 -11.40 5.58 16.13
C ALA A 125 -12.42 6.63 16.61
N LYS A 126 -12.54 7.74 15.88
CA LYS A 126 -13.56 8.75 16.16
C LYS A 126 -14.97 8.20 15.99
N THR A 127 -15.22 7.42 14.93
CA THR A 127 -16.53 6.82 14.67
C THR A 127 -16.89 5.74 15.71
N SER A 128 -15.94 4.90 16.15
CA SER A 128 -16.18 3.88 17.17
C SER A 128 -16.58 4.47 18.51
N ASP A 129 -16.00 5.62 18.89
CA ASP A 129 -16.40 6.33 20.10
C ASP A 129 -17.85 6.83 19.98
N SER A 130 -18.23 7.43 18.85
CA SER A 130 -19.60 7.87 18.60
C SER A 130 -20.62 6.72 18.48
N GLU A 131 -20.28 5.60 17.84
CA GLU A 131 -21.16 4.44 17.73
C GLU A 131 -21.34 3.72 19.08
N SER A 132 -20.32 3.71 19.93
CA SER A 132 -20.42 3.10 21.27
C SER A 132 -21.40 3.87 22.17
N GLU A 133 -21.41 5.19 22.09
CA GLU A 133 -22.34 6.06 22.82
C GLU A 133 -23.77 6.01 22.24
N GLU A 134 -23.92 5.97 20.91
CA GLU A 134 -25.25 5.81 20.29
C GLU A 134 -25.86 4.42 20.58
N ARG A 135 -25.02 3.37 20.55
CA ARG A 135 -25.45 2.00 20.88
C ARG A 135 -25.87 1.88 22.34
N LYS A 136 -25.15 2.51 23.29
CA LYS A 136 -25.58 2.61 24.70
C LYS A 136 -26.92 3.31 24.83
N SER A 137 -27.12 4.44 24.15
CA SER A 137 -28.40 5.18 24.16
C SER A 137 -29.57 4.36 23.61
N LYS A 138 -29.36 3.60 22.53
CA LYS A 138 -30.36 2.66 21.98
C LYS A 138 -30.67 1.53 22.95
N ILE A 139 -29.65 0.89 23.53
CA ILE A 139 -29.83 -0.22 24.49
C ILE A 139 -30.60 0.26 25.73
N ILE A 140 -30.26 1.42 26.29
CA ILE A 140 -30.96 1.98 27.45
C ILE A 140 -32.43 2.23 27.09
N LYS A 141 -32.72 2.87 25.96
CA LYS A 141 -34.11 3.13 25.52
C LYS A 141 -34.90 1.83 25.32
N THR A 142 -34.32 0.83 24.65
CA THR A 142 -34.99 -0.47 24.44
C THR A 142 -35.23 -1.20 25.76
N THR A 143 -34.25 -1.17 26.68
CA THR A 143 -34.40 -1.81 28.00
C THR A 143 -35.49 -1.13 28.82
N THR A 144 -35.52 0.21 28.88
CA THR A 144 -36.55 0.94 29.63
C THR A 144 -37.96 0.71 29.09
N ILE A 145 -38.15 0.67 27.77
CA ILE A 145 -39.45 0.37 27.15
C ILE A 145 -39.90 -1.06 27.50
N SER A 146 -38.96 -2.01 27.49
CA SER A 146 -39.22 -3.42 27.85
C SER A 146 -39.64 -3.54 29.33
N THR A 147 -38.99 -2.80 30.23
CA THR A 147 -39.31 -2.84 31.67
C THR A 147 -40.65 -2.18 31.98
N ILE A 148 -41.00 -1.06 31.33
CA ILE A 148 -42.29 -0.38 31.54
C ILE A 148 -43.45 -1.29 31.12
N THR A 149 -43.34 -1.95 29.96
CA THR A 149 -44.36 -2.87 29.48
C THR A 149 -44.55 -4.09 30.38
N THR A 150 -43.52 -4.54 31.12
CA THR A 150 -43.67 -5.61 32.12
C THR A 150 -44.27 -5.16 33.45
N VAL A 151 -44.34 -3.86 33.74
CA VAL A 151 -44.90 -3.33 35.00
C VAL A 151 -46.37 -2.91 34.83
N GLU A 152 -46.80 -2.60 33.61
CA GLU A 152 -48.20 -2.33 33.27
C GLU A 152 -49.03 -3.59 32.94
N MET A 153 -48.45 -4.79 32.99
CA MET A 153 -49.14 -6.09 32.93
C MET A 153 -49.23 -6.72 34.31
#